data_AF-A0A5B8J766-F1
#
_entry.id   AF-A0A5B8J766-F1
#
_cell.length_a   1.000
_cell.length_b   1.000
_cell.length_c   1.000
_cell.angle_alpha   90.00
_cell.angle_beta   90.00
_cell.angle_gamma   90.00
#
_symmetry.space_group_name_H-M   'P 1'
#
loop_
_entity.id
_entity.type
_entity.pdbx_description
1 polymer ?
#
loop_
_entity_poly.entity_id
_entity_poly.type
_entity_poly.pdbx_seq_one_letter_code
_entity_poly.pdbx_strand_id
1 'polypeptide(L)' 'MDLLEALAIRPGFVKTRHQLMDIAYGDGVHVEDRTIDSHIKRPRRKFRRVDPRFTTIATLYGVGYKFVLPEA' A
#
# COMPACT_ATOMS: atom_id res chain seq x y z
N MET A 1 -2.14 12.23 -2.08
CA MET A 1 -0.90 11.54 -1.69
C MET A 1 -0.92 10.14 -2.31
N ASP A 2 0.20 9.62 -2.81
CA ASP A 2 0.23 8.24 -3.36
C ASP A 2 0.20 7.21 -2.22
N LEU A 3 -0.48 6.07 -2.40
CA LEU A 3 -0.55 5.01 -1.38
C LEU A 3 0.82 4.44 -1.02
N LEU A 4 1.72 4.36 -2.00
CA LEU A 4 3.09 3.91 -1.77
C LEU A 4 3.81 4.85 -0.80
N GLU A 5 3.69 6.16 -1.03
CA GLU A 5 4.25 7.20 -0.17
C GLU A 5 3.64 7.11 1.24
N ALA A 6 2.31 6.98 1.34
CA ALA A 6 1.61 6.83 2.61
C ALA A 6 2.13 5.64 3.45
N LEU A 7 2.45 4.52 2.79
CA LEU A 7 3.04 3.35 3.44
C LEU A 7 4.52 3.58 3.80
N ALA A 8 5.29 4.23 2.92
CA ALA A 8 6.72 4.45 3.08
C ALA A 8 7.08 5.52 4.13
N ILE A 9 6.18 6.48 4.43
CA ILE A 9 6.40 7.51 5.47
C ILE A 9 6.66 6.88 6.85
N ARG A 10 6.03 5.74 7.15
CA ARG A 10 6.23 5.01 8.41
C ARG A 10 6.39 3.51 8.14
N PRO A 11 7.58 3.08 7.70
CA PRO A 11 7.87 1.66 7.50
C PRO A 11 7.59 0.88 8.78
N GLY A 12 7.14 -0.36 8.66
CA GLY A 12 6.78 -1.17 9.82
C GLY A 12 5.31 -1.04 10.24
N PHE A 13 4.67 0.10 9.97
CA PHE A 13 3.29 0.38 10.40
C PHE A 13 2.27 -0.16 9.40
N VAL A 14 1.22 -0.81 9.92
CA VAL A 14 0.13 -1.36 9.10
C VAL A 14 -0.94 -0.28 8.94
N LYS A 15 -1.29 0.04 7.70
CA LYS A 15 -2.41 0.91 7.36
C LYS A 15 -3.58 0.09 6.85
N THR A 16 -4.76 0.31 7.42
CA THR A 16 -6.00 -0.33 6.96
C THR A 16 -6.42 0.21 5.59
N ARG A 17 -7.33 -0.49 4.90
CA ARG A 17 -7.88 0.01 3.62
C ARG A 17 -8.57 1.36 3.79
N HIS A 18 -9.35 1.51 4.87
CA HIS A 18 -10.02 2.76 5.21
C HIS A 18 -9.00 3.89 5.42
N GLN A 19 -7.97 3.68 6.24
CA GLN A 19 -6.91 4.68 6.45
C GLN A 19 -6.20 5.07 5.15
N LEU A 20 -5.95 4.09 4.27
CA LEU A 20 -5.35 4.36 2.95
C LEU A 20 -6.32 5.14 2.04
N MET A 21 -7.62 4.90 2.17
CA MET A 21 -8.66 5.63 1.46
C MET A 21 -8.69 7.09 1.88
N ASP A 22 -8.72 7.34 3.19
CA ASP A 22 -8.76 8.68 3.76
C ASP A 22 -7.54 9.50 3.32
N ILE A 23 -6.35 8.88 3.31
CA ILE A 23 -5.11 9.53 2.88
C ILE A 23 -5.09 9.82 1.37
N ALA A 24 -5.64 8.93 0.55
CA ALA A 24 -5.59 9.04 -0.90
C ALA A 24 -6.60 10.04 -1.46
N TYR A 25 -7.82 10.03 -0.93
CA TYR A 25 -8.95 10.75 -1.52
C TYR A 25 -9.54 11.85 -0.63
N GLY A 26 -9.18 11.90 0.65
CA GLY A 26 -9.72 12.87 1.61
C GLY A 26 -11.20 12.64 1.96
N ASP A 27 -11.74 13.49 2.81
CA ASP A 27 -13.14 13.46 3.22
C ASP A 27 -14.04 13.90 2.04
N GLY A 28 -14.79 12.95 1.46
CA GLY A 28 -15.83 13.27 0.48
C GLY A 28 -15.86 12.39 -0.77
N VAL A 29 -14.88 11.52 -0.98
CA VAL A 29 -14.91 10.56 -2.11
C VAL A 29 -15.25 9.17 -1.59
N HIS A 30 -16.48 8.71 -1.86
CA HIS A 30 -16.82 7.30 -1.67
C HIS A 30 -16.19 6.46 -2.76
N VAL A 31 -15.17 5.71 -2.37
CA VAL A 31 -14.45 4.78 -3.24
C VAL A 31 -14.59 3.39 -2.63
N GLU A 32 -14.82 2.37 -3.45
CA GLU A 32 -14.85 0.98 -2.98
C GLU A 32 -13.48 0.51 -2.50
N ASP A 33 -13.45 -0.32 -1.45
CA ASP A 33 -12.24 -0.96 -0.89
C ASP A 33 -11.33 -1.61 -1.95
N ARG A 34 -11.91 -2.17 -3.02
CA ARG A 34 -11.18 -2.83 -4.13
C ARG A 34 -10.30 -1.86 -4.93
N THR A 35 -10.55 -0.57 -4.82
CA THR A 35 -9.72 0.45 -5.46
C THR A 35 -8.33 0.47 -4.83
N ILE A 36 -8.24 0.42 -3.49
CA ILE A 36 -6.97 0.35 -2.77
C ILE A 36 -6.13 -0.85 -3.23
N ASP A 37 -6.75 -2.02 -3.36
CA ASP A 37 -6.08 -3.23 -3.82
C ASP A 37 -5.44 -3.04 -5.22
N SER A 38 -6.12 -2.34 -6.12
CA SER A 38 -5.59 -2.00 -7.45
C SER A 38 -4.43 -1.02 -7.38
N HIS A 39 -4.53 -0.01 -6.52
CA HIS A 39 -3.47 0.96 -6.28
C HIS A 39 -2.23 0.34 -5.62
N ILE A 40 -2.37 -0.74 -4.85
CA ILE A 40 -1.24 -1.53 -4.33
C ILE A 40 -0.67 -2.49 -5.37
N LYS A 41 -1.51 -3.11 -6.20
CA LYS A 41 -1.08 -4.09 -7.22
C LYS A 41 -0.19 -3.45 -8.30
N ARG A 42 -0.51 -2.21 -8.71
CA ARG A 42 0.23 -1.46 -9.74
C ARG A 42 1.72 -1.27 -9.40
N PRO A 43 2.11 -0.66 -8.25
CA PRO A 43 3.51 -0.48 -7.88
C PRO A 43 4.19 -1.83 -7.64
N ARG A 44 3.56 -2.81 -6.97
CA ARG A 44 4.12 -4.16 -6.82
C ARG A 44 4.53 -4.77 -8.16
N ARG A 45 3.67 -4.66 -9.19
CA ARG A 45 3.99 -5.15 -10.53
C ARG A 45 5.14 -4.39 -11.18
N LYS A 46 5.23 -3.07 -10.99
CA LYS A 46 6.35 -2.28 -11.49
C LYS A 46 7.67 -2.71 -10.85
N PHE A 47 7.71 -2.82 -9.52
CA PHE A 47 8.92 -3.26 -8.81
C PHE A 47 9.31 -4.69 -9.17
N ARG A 48 8.34 -5.62 -9.25
CA ARG A 48 8.62 -7.01 -9.62
C ARG A 48 9.16 -7.22 -11.04
N ARG A 49 9.03 -6.24 -11.93
CA ARG A 49 9.68 -6.27 -13.24
C ARG A 49 11.19 -6.04 -13.15
N VAL A 50 11.66 -5.36 -12.11
CA VAL A 50 13.07 -5.02 -11.90
C VAL A 50 13.69 -5.95 -10.85
N ASP A 51 12.96 -6.21 -9.76
CA ASP A 51 13.32 -7.15 -8.71
C ASP A 51 12.21 -8.20 -8.50
N PRO A 52 12.33 -9.40 -9.09
CA PRO A 52 11.35 -10.47 -8.93
C PRO A 52 11.08 -10.88 -7.47
N ARG A 53 12.01 -10.60 -6.55
CA ARG A 53 11.91 -10.92 -5.13
C ARG A 53 11.29 -9.80 -4.29
N PHE A 54 10.82 -8.71 -4.93
CA PHE A 54 10.23 -7.58 -4.24
C PHE A 54 9.03 -7.99 -3.37
N THR A 55 9.19 -7.80 -2.06
CA THR A 55 8.22 -8.12 -1.00
C THR A 55 7.97 -6.95 -0.03
N THR A 56 8.59 -5.81 -0.28
CA THR A 56 8.59 -4.58 0.56
C THR A 56 7.18 -4.01 0.79
N ILE A 57 6.23 -4.21 -0.12
CA ILE A 57 4.82 -3.91 0.18
C ILE A 57 4.17 -5.23 0.61
N ALA A 58 3.91 -5.40 1.90
CA ALA A 58 3.32 -6.61 2.49
C ALA A 58 1.80 -6.45 2.68
N THR A 59 1.07 -7.56 2.52
CA THR A 59 -0.36 -7.65 2.85
C THR A 59 -0.50 -8.38 4.18
N LEU A 60 -1.20 -7.79 5.14
CA LEU A 60 -1.75 -8.51 6.29
C LEU A 60 -3.23 -8.76 6.01
N TYR A 61 -3.57 -10.01 5.70
CA TYR A 61 -4.93 -10.40 5.35
C TYR A 61 -5.91 -10.04 6.47
N GLY A 62 -7.05 -9.46 6.10
CA GLY A 62 -8.06 -8.96 7.04
C GLY A 62 -7.70 -7.64 7.74
N VAL A 63 -6.46 -7.15 7.62
CA VAL A 63 -6.01 -5.94 8.34
C VAL A 63 -5.68 -4.79 7.39
N GLY A 64 -4.79 -5.01 6.42
CA GLY A 64 -4.34 -3.94 5.52
C GLY A 64 -2.95 -4.18 4.92
N TYR A 65 -2.22 -3.09 4.74
CA TYR A 65 -0.93 -3.09 4.05
C TYR A 65 0.16 -2.43 4.88
N LYS A 66 1.40 -2.85 4.65
CA LYS A 66 2.59 -2.36 5.36
C LYS A 66 3.75 -2.21 4.39
N PHE A 67 4.54 -1.15 4.56
CA PHE A 67 5.87 -1.07 3.97
C PHE A 67 6.87 -1.76 4.89
N VAL A 68 7.65 -2.69 4.36
CA VAL A 68 8.67 -3.48 5.05
C VAL A 68 10.01 -3.06 4.48
N LEU A 69 10.93 -2.61 5.33
CA LEU A 69 12.29 -2.34 4.87
C LEU A 69 12.95 -3.67 4.46
N PRO A 70 13.67 -3.71 3.33
CA PRO A 70 14.49 -4.87 3.03
C PRO A 70 15.47 -5.10 4.18
N GLU A 71 15.66 -6.37 4.54
CA GLU A 71 16.76 -6.74 5.44
C GLU A 71 18.08 -6.35 4.74
N ALA A 72 18.96 -5.69 5.49
CA ALA A 72 20.24 -5.16 5.01
C ALA A 72 21.23 -6.27 4.69
#